data_AF-A0A9W6KS29-F1
#
_entry.id   AF-A0A9W6KS29-F1
#
_cell.length_a   1.000
_cell.length_b   1.000
_cell.length_c   1.000
_cell.angle_alpha   90.00
_cell.angle_beta   90.00
_cell.angle_gamma   90.00
#
_symmetry.space_group_name_H-M   'P 1'
#
loop_
_entity.id
_entity.type
_entity.pdbx_description
1 polymer ?
#
loop_
_entity_poly.entity_id
_entity_poly.type
_entity_poly.pdbx_seq_one_letter_code
_entity_poly.pdbx_strand_id
1 'polypeptide(L)'
;MSETTAGFPARTDIDDPDLTGDALSTVEPASGVTVPSQGGAPEQEQSRFDEAAEKVSAFASTTADRVGEFATSTAAASGRVASQVVDRLRNNAELTADRGTTTIADEVVEKIAGIAARKVEGVYDLGGDVARVFAAVRDRIGLGDDEKENGNRGVTVRLEGRNATVRVTLVIEYGYVVYSVAEKVRAQVITSVENLLGLEVTAVDIVVDDVHVDDEDKEPKAA
;
A
#
# COMPACT_ATOMS: atom_id res chain seq x y z
N MET A 1 0.38 -64.65 -13.66
CA MET A 1 1.33 -63.52 -13.72
C MET A 1 0.61 -62.35 -13.06
N SER A 2 0.30 -62.38 -11.76
CA SER A 2 1.15 -62.50 -10.56
C SER A 2 1.97 -61.23 -10.32
N GLU A 3 1.50 -60.48 -9.30
CA GLU A 3 2.23 -59.66 -8.31
C GLU A 3 2.92 -58.38 -8.82
N THR A 4 2.86 -57.23 -8.12
CA THR A 4 3.35 -57.07 -6.74
C THR A 4 2.69 -55.90 -6.00
N THR A 5 2.28 -56.26 -4.77
CA THR A 5 1.86 -55.45 -3.62
C THR A 5 3.07 -54.87 -2.89
N ALA A 6 2.95 -53.64 -2.41
CA ALA A 6 3.57 -53.15 -1.16
C ALA A 6 2.67 -51.99 -0.67
N GLY A 7 2.06 -51.99 0.53
CA GLY A 7 2.42 -52.62 1.79
C GLY A 7 2.94 -51.54 2.74
N PHE A 8 2.05 -50.66 3.24
CA PHE A 8 2.39 -49.64 4.24
C PHE A 8 1.66 -49.96 5.55
N PRO A 9 2.35 -50.25 6.67
CA PRO A 9 1.70 -50.57 7.93
C PRO A 9 1.35 -49.31 8.73
N ALA A 10 0.17 -49.37 9.36
CA ALA A 10 -0.31 -48.46 10.39
C ALA A 10 0.52 -48.58 11.68
N ARG A 11 0.68 -47.45 12.40
CA ARG A 11 1.06 -47.38 13.82
C ARG A 11 0.23 -46.28 14.49
N THR A 12 -0.87 -46.65 15.13
CA THR A 12 -1.09 -46.88 16.57
C THR A 12 -1.18 -45.60 17.41
N ASP A 13 -2.41 -45.40 17.88
CA ASP A 13 -2.88 -44.83 19.14
C ASP A 13 -1.81 -44.46 20.18
N ILE A 14 -1.85 -43.21 20.64
CA ILE A 14 -1.32 -42.76 21.93
C ILE A 14 -2.44 -41.97 22.60
N ASP A 15 -3.15 -42.67 23.48
CA ASP A 15 -4.14 -42.15 24.42
C ASP A 15 -3.85 -42.87 25.75
N ASP A 16 -3.48 -42.13 26.79
CA ASP A 16 -3.76 -42.39 28.22
C ASP A 16 -3.02 -41.39 29.14
N PRO A 17 -3.50 -41.17 30.39
CA PRO A 17 -3.75 -39.84 30.94
C PRO A 17 -3.08 -39.63 32.31
N ASP A 18 -3.45 -38.53 32.97
CA ASP A 18 -3.35 -38.30 34.43
C ASP A 18 -1.94 -38.17 35.05
N LEU A 19 -1.57 -36.92 35.38
CA LEU A 19 -0.62 -36.63 36.45
C LEU A 19 -1.14 -35.46 37.29
N THR A 20 -1.97 -35.82 38.27
CA THR A 20 -2.27 -35.01 39.46
C THR A 20 -1.15 -35.20 40.51
N GLY A 21 -0.72 -34.12 41.19
CA GLY A 21 0.17 -34.15 42.37
C GLY A 21 1.18 -33.00 42.37
N ASP A 22 0.95 -31.84 43.03
CA ASP A 22 1.05 -31.57 44.48
C ASP A 22 2.49 -31.69 45.02
N ALA A 23 3.16 -30.55 45.28
CA ALA A 23 4.04 -30.33 46.44
C ALA A 23 4.66 -28.91 46.45
N LEU A 24 4.48 -28.26 47.60
CA LEU A 24 5.03 -27.00 48.06
C LEU A 24 6.56 -27.00 48.22
N SER A 25 7.23 -25.86 48.00
CA SER A 25 8.40 -25.45 48.81
C SER A 25 8.73 -23.96 48.63
N THR A 26 8.39 -23.19 49.66
CA THR A 26 9.03 -21.98 50.23
C THR A 26 10.39 -21.53 49.67
N VAL A 27 10.50 -20.25 49.29
CA VAL A 27 11.69 -19.39 49.54
C VAL A 27 11.27 -17.92 49.70
N GLU A 28 11.58 -17.32 50.85
CA GLU A 28 11.70 -15.89 51.19
C GLU A 28 12.95 -15.78 52.10
N PRO A 29 13.47 -14.58 52.46
CA PRO A 29 13.80 -13.40 51.66
C PRO A 29 15.23 -12.89 51.98
N ALA A 30 15.72 -11.84 51.30
CA ALA A 30 16.88 -11.07 51.81
C ALA A 30 16.79 -9.58 51.47
N SER A 31 16.83 -8.77 52.52
CA SER A 31 16.71 -7.31 52.55
C SER A 31 18.06 -6.60 52.34
N GLY A 32 17.99 -5.36 51.85
CA GLY A 32 18.83 -4.25 52.34
C GLY A 32 19.66 -3.51 51.28
N VAL A 33 19.46 -2.19 51.17
CA VAL A 33 20.49 -1.14 51.37
C VAL A 33 19.85 0.26 51.17
N THR A 34 20.23 1.17 52.07
CA THR A 34 19.74 2.55 52.32
C THR A 34 20.51 3.61 51.51
N VAL A 35 19.89 4.76 51.22
CA VAL A 35 20.55 6.00 50.71
C VAL A 35 20.21 7.19 51.63
N PRO A 36 21.16 8.06 52.04
CA PRO A 36 20.91 9.12 53.01
C PRO A 36 20.53 10.48 52.41
N SER A 37 19.84 11.29 53.21
CA SER A 37 19.45 12.69 52.94
C SER A 37 20.35 13.72 53.62
N GLN A 38 20.66 14.82 52.92
CA GLN A 38 20.96 16.18 53.45
C GLN A 38 20.61 17.15 52.29
N GLY A 39 20.05 18.36 52.39
CA GLY A 39 19.84 19.33 53.48
C GLY A 39 20.52 20.68 53.13
N GLY A 40 19.76 21.76 52.84
CA GLY A 40 20.28 23.16 52.78
C GLY A 40 19.62 24.10 51.72
N ALA A 41 19.19 25.31 52.14
CA ALA A 41 18.30 26.32 51.48
C ALA A 41 18.95 27.22 50.37
N PRO A 42 18.27 28.18 49.66
CA PRO A 42 17.88 29.51 50.22
C PRO A 42 16.73 30.34 49.56
N GLU A 43 16.25 31.38 50.28
CA GLU A 43 15.21 32.39 49.97
C GLU A 43 15.57 33.49 48.92
N GLN A 44 16.09 33.17 47.74
CA GLN A 44 16.28 34.16 46.65
C GLN A 44 15.57 33.81 45.33
N GLU A 45 14.53 32.98 45.38
CA GLU A 45 13.83 32.50 44.18
C GLU A 45 12.70 33.42 43.70
N GLN A 46 11.84 33.95 44.57
CA GLN A 46 10.47 34.34 44.19
C GLN A 46 10.30 35.34 43.01
N SER A 47 11.18 36.32 42.78
CA SER A 47 10.98 37.33 41.71
C SER A 47 11.43 36.91 40.31
N ARG A 48 12.35 35.93 40.19
CA ARG A 48 12.67 35.30 38.89
C ARG A 48 11.61 34.26 38.48
N PHE A 49 10.77 33.85 39.43
CA PHE A 49 9.81 32.78 39.23
C PHE A 49 8.53 33.30 38.60
N ASP A 50 8.16 34.57 38.83
CA ASP A 50 7.04 35.20 38.12
C ASP A 50 7.36 35.45 36.62
N GLU A 51 8.56 35.94 36.29
CA GLU A 51 8.99 36.12 34.88
C GLU A 51 9.18 34.77 34.17
N ALA A 52 9.69 33.76 34.90
CA ALA A 52 9.75 32.40 34.40
C ALA A 52 8.35 31.80 34.18
N ALA A 53 7.39 32.07 35.06
CA ALA A 53 6.02 31.59 34.92
C ALA A 53 5.31 32.17 33.68
N GLU A 54 5.52 33.45 33.38
CA GLU A 54 4.95 34.09 32.19
C GLU A 54 5.53 33.49 30.89
N LYS A 55 6.86 33.30 30.82
CA LYS A 55 7.53 32.67 29.68
C LYS A 55 7.17 31.19 29.52
N VAL A 56 6.96 30.47 30.62
CA VAL A 56 6.49 29.08 30.61
C VAL A 56 5.06 28.99 30.09
N SER A 57 4.19 29.95 30.44
CA SER A 57 2.81 29.98 29.95
C SER A 57 2.71 30.27 28.44
N ALA A 58 3.56 31.17 27.92
CA ALA A 58 3.64 31.49 26.50
C ALA A 58 4.21 30.34 25.66
N PHE A 59 5.19 29.60 26.22
CA PHE A 59 5.70 28.38 25.61
C PHE A 59 4.66 27.26 25.65
N ALA A 60 3.89 27.15 26.74
CA ALA A 60 2.83 26.17 26.90
C ALA A 60 1.66 26.39 25.93
N SER A 61 1.21 27.62 25.72
CA SER A 61 0.15 27.92 24.74
C SER A 61 0.61 27.64 23.31
N THR A 62 1.81 28.10 22.95
CA THR A 62 2.41 27.84 21.63
C THR A 62 2.60 26.33 21.38
N THR A 63 2.90 25.56 22.41
CA THR A 63 3.01 24.10 22.31
C THR A 63 1.64 23.43 22.21
N ALA A 64 0.65 23.90 22.98
CA ALA A 64 -0.72 23.40 22.91
C ALA A 64 -1.37 23.65 21.54
N ASP A 65 -1.16 24.83 20.94
CA ASP A 65 -1.63 25.15 19.59
C ASP A 65 -0.99 24.23 18.53
N ARG A 66 0.32 23.98 18.62
CA ARG A 66 1.03 23.06 17.71
C ARG A 66 0.61 21.60 17.87
N VAL A 67 0.33 21.17 19.10
CA VAL A 67 -0.19 19.83 19.39
C VAL A 67 -1.62 19.68 18.87
N GLY A 68 -2.45 20.71 18.98
CA GLY A 68 -3.81 20.74 18.43
C GLY A 68 -3.84 20.69 16.90
N GLU A 69 -2.96 21.42 16.23
CA GLU A 69 -2.83 21.41 14.77
C GLU A 69 -2.31 20.06 14.25
N PHE A 70 -1.32 19.48 14.94
CA PHE A 70 -0.81 18.14 14.61
C PHE A 70 -1.86 17.04 14.88
N ALA A 71 -2.64 17.14 15.97
CA ALA A 71 -3.74 16.22 16.26
C ALA A 71 -4.83 16.30 15.19
N THR A 72 -5.18 17.50 14.73
CA THR A 72 -6.17 17.72 13.67
C THR A 72 -5.66 17.20 12.32
N SER A 73 -4.38 17.45 12.00
CA SER A 73 -3.71 16.93 10.80
C SER A 73 -3.62 15.40 10.79
N THR A 74 -3.27 14.80 11.94
CA THR A 74 -3.16 13.34 12.11
C THR A 74 -4.54 12.68 12.07
N ALA A 75 -5.57 13.29 12.66
CA ALA A 75 -6.95 12.80 12.57
C ALA A 75 -7.50 12.88 11.13
N ALA A 76 -7.23 13.96 10.40
CA ALA A 76 -7.63 14.11 9.00
C ALA A 76 -6.88 13.14 8.07
N ALA A 77 -5.59 12.90 8.31
CA ALA A 77 -4.80 11.91 7.58
C ALA A 77 -5.28 10.48 7.91
N SER A 78 -5.56 10.18 9.18
CA SER A 78 -6.09 8.88 9.62
C SER A 78 -7.49 8.60 9.06
N GLY A 79 -8.34 9.62 8.98
CA GLY A 79 -9.65 9.53 8.34
C GLY A 79 -9.55 9.19 6.85
N ARG A 80 -8.62 9.81 6.12
CA ARG A 80 -8.38 9.49 4.70
C ARG A 80 -7.87 8.07 4.50
N VAL A 81 -6.93 7.63 5.33
CA VAL A 81 -6.40 6.26 5.26
C VAL A 81 -7.49 5.24 5.60
N ALA A 82 -8.30 5.50 6.63
CA ALA A 82 -9.43 4.64 6.96
C ALA A 82 -10.45 4.54 5.81
N SER A 83 -10.81 5.67 5.19
CA SER A 83 -11.69 5.69 4.02
C SER A 83 -11.10 4.91 2.84
N GLN A 84 -9.81 5.09 2.53
CA GLN A 84 -9.13 4.35 1.46
C GLN A 84 -9.12 2.83 1.67
N VAL A 85 -8.95 2.38 2.92
CA VAL A 85 -9.02 0.96 3.25
C VAL A 85 -10.44 0.43 3.06
N VAL A 86 -11.45 1.17 3.52
CA VAL A 86 -12.86 0.79 3.34
C VAL A 86 -13.24 0.76 1.85
N ASP A 87 -12.75 1.71 1.06
CA ASP A 87 -13.01 1.76 -0.38
C ASP A 87 -12.38 0.56 -1.09
N ARG A 88 -11.13 0.20 -0.78
CA ARG A 88 -10.49 -1.00 -1.34
C ARG A 88 -11.20 -2.29 -0.96
N LEU A 89 -11.67 -2.41 0.28
CA LEU A 89 -12.44 -3.59 0.71
C LEU A 89 -13.75 -3.77 -0.05
N ARG A 90 -14.35 -2.67 -0.52
CA ARG A 90 -15.57 -2.67 -1.32
C ARG A 90 -15.30 -2.81 -2.82
N ASN A 91 -14.11 -2.43 -3.28
CA ASN A 91 -13.73 -2.41 -4.69
C ASN A 91 -13.20 -3.77 -5.15
N ASN A 92 -14.01 -4.82 -5.00
CA ASN A 92 -13.67 -6.16 -5.48
C ASN A 92 -14.76 -6.68 -6.42
N ALA A 93 -14.38 -7.63 -7.27
CA ALA A 93 -15.33 -8.33 -8.12
C ALA A 93 -15.64 -9.71 -7.53
N GLU A 94 -16.90 -10.13 -7.60
CA GLU A 94 -17.36 -11.40 -7.05
C GLU A 94 -17.95 -12.30 -8.15
N LEU A 95 -17.38 -13.50 -8.27
CA LEU A 95 -17.83 -14.55 -9.18
C LEU A 95 -18.38 -15.71 -8.35
N THR A 96 -19.70 -15.79 -8.25
CA THR A 96 -20.39 -16.92 -7.62
C THR A 96 -20.47 -18.12 -8.56
N ALA A 97 -20.03 -19.28 -8.09
CA ALA A 97 -20.12 -20.56 -8.79
C ALA A 97 -20.79 -21.63 -7.89
N ASP A 98 -21.27 -22.72 -8.48
CA ASP A 98 -22.00 -23.79 -7.76
C ASP A 98 -21.21 -24.44 -6.60
N ARG A 99 -19.87 -24.30 -6.61
CA ARG A 99 -18.97 -24.89 -5.61
C ARG A 99 -18.16 -23.86 -4.81
N GLY A 100 -18.51 -22.57 -4.88
CA GLY A 100 -17.84 -21.53 -4.09
C GLY A 100 -17.89 -20.14 -4.73
N THR A 101 -17.29 -19.17 -4.05
CA THR A 101 -17.17 -17.79 -4.54
C THR A 101 -15.70 -17.46 -4.80
N THR A 102 -15.42 -16.87 -5.95
CA THR A 102 -14.10 -16.31 -6.28
C THR A 102 -14.20 -14.79 -6.21
N THR A 103 -13.40 -14.18 -5.33
CA THR A 103 -13.28 -12.72 -5.22
C THR A 103 -12.00 -12.27 -5.91
N ILE A 104 -12.12 -11.36 -6.87
CA ILE A 104 -11.00 -10.76 -7.61
C ILE A 104 -10.77 -9.36 -7.07
N ALA A 105 -9.57 -9.08 -6.58
CA ALA A 105 -9.19 -7.74 -6.15
C ALA A 105 -9.03 -6.80 -7.35
N ASP A 106 -9.37 -5.52 -7.16
CA ASP A 106 -9.13 -4.44 -8.12
C ASP A 106 -7.68 -4.38 -8.60
N GLU A 107 -6.72 -4.58 -7.70
CA GLU A 107 -5.29 -4.58 -8.03
C GLU A 107 -4.92 -5.59 -9.13
N VAL A 108 -5.62 -6.74 -9.20
CA VAL A 108 -5.41 -7.75 -10.24
C VAL A 108 -5.96 -7.26 -11.59
N VAL A 109 -7.15 -6.65 -11.58
CA VAL A 109 -7.77 -6.11 -12.79
C VAL A 109 -6.92 -4.97 -13.36
N GLU A 110 -6.41 -4.09 -12.50
CA GLU A 110 -5.48 -3.02 -12.87
C GLU A 110 -4.19 -3.57 -13.50
N LYS A 111 -3.61 -4.64 -12.95
CA LYS A 111 -2.41 -5.29 -13.52
C LYS A 111 -2.66 -5.79 -14.92
N ILE A 112 -3.78 -6.50 -15.12
CA ILE A 112 -4.13 -7.06 -16.43
C ILE A 112 -4.42 -5.93 -17.43
N ALA A 113 -5.18 -4.92 -17.03
CA ALA A 113 -5.49 -3.78 -17.88
C ALA A 113 -4.22 -2.98 -18.26
N GLY A 114 -3.30 -2.77 -17.33
CA GLY A 114 -2.03 -2.10 -17.59
C GLY A 114 -1.13 -2.90 -18.54
N ILE A 115 -1.04 -4.22 -18.36
CA ILE A 115 -0.30 -5.09 -19.30
C ILE A 115 -0.96 -5.08 -20.68
N ALA A 116 -2.29 -5.11 -20.74
CA ALA A 116 -3.04 -5.08 -22.00
C ALA A 116 -2.85 -3.76 -22.74
N ALA A 117 -2.91 -2.62 -22.05
CA ALA A 117 -2.71 -1.31 -22.64
C ALA A 117 -1.29 -1.12 -23.20
N ARG A 118 -0.25 -1.58 -22.49
CA ARG A 118 1.15 -1.53 -22.98
C ARG A 118 1.45 -2.44 -24.18
N LYS A 119 0.61 -3.44 -24.46
CA LYS A 119 0.78 -4.32 -25.63
C LYS A 119 0.37 -3.67 -26.95
N VAL A 120 -0.30 -2.51 -26.91
CA VAL A 120 -0.78 -1.83 -28.10
C VAL A 120 0.32 -0.95 -28.69
N GLU A 121 0.52 -1.08 -30.00
CA GLU A 121 1.46 -0.24 -30.76
C GLU A 121 1.09 1.25 -30.65
N GLY A 122 2.10 2.09 -30.40
CA GLY A 122 1.95 3.53 -30.20
C GLY A 122 1.72 3.95 -28.74
N VAL A 123 1.68 3.01 -27.78
CA VAL A 123 1.73 3.31 -26.35
C VAL A 123 3.18 3.24 -25.88
N TYR A 124 3.72 4.38 -25.44
CA TYR A 124 5.08 4.45 -24.91
C TYR A 124 5.13 4.06 -23.43
N ASP A 125 4.27 4.69 -22.60
CA ASP A 125 4.20 4.42 -21.16
C ASP A 125 2.77 4.63 -20.62
N LEU A 126 2.53 4.15 -19.40
CA LEU A 126 1.29 4.36 -18.66
C LEU A 126 1.53 5.24 -17.43
N GLY A 127 0.62 6.18 -17.20
CA GLY A 127 0.70 7.18 -16.14
C GLY A 127 1.37 8.48 -16.59
N GLY A 128 1.07 9.56 -15.86
CA GLY A 128 1.58 10.89 -16.17
C GLY A 128 2.87 11.26 -15.44
N ASP A 129 3.37 12.46 -15.69
CA ASP A 129 4.65 12.98 -15.16
C ASP A 129 4.82 12.87 -13.64
N VAL A 130 3.71 12.91 -12.90
CA VAL A 130 3.69 12.73 -11.45
C VAL A 130 4.16 11.32 -11.05
N ALA A 131 3.83 10.29 -11.83
CA ALA A 131 4.29 8.92 -11.60
C ALA A 131 5.80 8.76 -11.87
N ARG A 132 6.37 9.57 -12.79
CA ARG A 132 7.82 9.66 -13.04
C ARG A 132 8.53 10.37 -11.89
N VAL A 133 7.95 11.45 -11.37
CA VAL A 133 8.51 12.18 -10.22
C VAL A 133 8.45 11.35 -8.93
N PHE A 134 7.34 10.65 -8.65
CA PHE A 134 7.27 9.74 -7.49
C PHE A 134 8.24 8.57 -7.62
N ALA A 135 8.44 8.03 -8.82
CA ALA A 135 9.46 7.01 -9.05
C ALA A 135 10.87 7.56 -8.81
N ALA A 136 11.20 8.74 -9.33
CA ALA A 136 12.50 9.39 -9.12
C ALA A 136 12.76 9.81 -7.67
N VAL A 137 11.71 10.02 -6.87
CA VAL A 137 11.81 10.24 -5.43
C VAL A 137 11.99 8.91 -4.71
N ARG A 138 11.19 7.87 -5.01
CA ARG A 138 11.28 6.52 -4.40
C ARG A 138 12.63 5.85 -4.64
N ASP A 139 13.18 6.01 -5.83
CA ASP A 139 14.51 5.54 -6.23
C ASP A 139 15.63 6.17 -5.38
N ARG A 140 15.50 7.47 -5.09
CA ARG A 140 16.47 8.24 -4.31
C ARG A 140 16.50 7.89 -2.82
N ILE A 141 15.46 7.25 -2.29
CA ILE A 141 15.34 6.86 -0.88
C ILE A 141 15.76 5.40 -0.63
N GLY A 142 16.26 4.69 -1.65
CA GLY A 142 16.70 3.30 -1.50
C GLY A 142 15.58 2.30 -1.19
N LEU A 143 14.33 2.66 -1.49
CA LEU A 143 13.16 1.76 -1.42
C LEU A 143 12.82 1.17 -2.80
N GLY A 144 13.82 1.08 -3.68
CA GLY A 144 13.70 1.05 -5.14
C GLY A 144 14.04 -0.28 -5.82
N ASP A 145 14.08 -1.41 -5.13
CA ASP A 145 14.37 -2.71 -5.76
C ASP A 145 13.23 -3.28 -6.65
N ASP A 146 12.20 -2.49 -6.95
CA ASP A 146 11.02 -2.90 -7.74
C ASP A 146 10.91 -2.15 -9.09
N GLU A 147 12.02 -1.88 -9.80
CA GLU A 147 11.97 -1.26 -11.14
C GLU A 147 11.10 -2.06 -12.13
N LYS A 148 10.81 -3.34 -11.86
CA LYS A 148 10.06 -4.26 -12.72
C LYS A 148 8.62 -4.57 -12.29
N GLU A 149 8.15 -4.05 -11.16
CA GLU A 149 6.78 -4.33 -10.66
C GLU A 149 5.79 -3.19 -10.85
N ASN A 150 6.15 -2.20 -11.66
CA ASN A 150 5.36 -1.00 -11.91
C ASN A 150 4.18 -1.20 -12.88
N GLY A 151 3.49 -2.34 -12.77
CA GLY A 151 2.43 -2.76 -13.69
C GLY A 151 1.19 -1.85 -13.72
N ASN A 152 0.93 -1.07 -12.65
CA ASN A 152 -0.34 -0.37 -12.41
C ASN A 152 -0.26 1.16 -12.46
N ARG A 153 0.91 1.76 -12.74
CA ARG A 153 0.99 3.24 -12.78
C ARG A 153 0.12 3.75 -13.93
N GLY A 154 -0.86 4.59 -13.62
CA GLY A 154 -1.76 5.19 -14.61
C GLY A 154 -3.04 4.42 -14.92
N VAL A 155 -3.32 3.28 -14.27
CA VAL A 155 -4.61 2.59 -14.43
C VAL A 155 -5.38 2.65 -13.11
N THR A 156 -6.64 3.06 -13.17
CA THR A 156 -7.55 3.06 -12.01
C THR A 156 -8.79 2.28 -12.37
N VAL A 157 -9.13 1.29 -11.55
CA VAL A 157 -10.30 0.44 -11.79
C VAL A 157 -11.33 0.61 -10.68
N ARG A 158 -12.60 0.65 -11.08
CA ARG A 158 -13.73 0.50 -10.17
C ARG A 158 -14.51 -0.76 -10.51
N LEU A 159 -14.79 -1.55 -9.50
CA LEU A 159 -15.52 -2.81 -9.59
C LEU A 159 -16.86 -2.67 -8.89
N GLU A 160 -17.90 -3.18 -9.54
CA GLU A 160 -19.25 -3.28 -8.98
C GLU A 160 -19.80 -4.68 -9.27
N GLY A 161 -19.54 -5.62 -8.36
CA GLY A 161 -19.95 -7.02 -8.50
C GLY A 161 -19.23 -7.70 -9.66
N ARG A 162 -19.89 -7.81 -10.82
CA ARG A 162 -19.31 -8.38 -12.06
C ARG A 162 -18.91 -7.33 -13.09
N ASN A 163 -19.27 -6.07 -12.84
CA ASN A 163 -19.03 -4.96 -13.75
C ASN A 163 -17.69 -4.28 -13.41
N ALA A 164 -16.93 -3.94 -14.44
CA ALA A 164 -15.67 -3.21 -14.33
C ALA A 164 -15.72 -1.91 -15.12
N THR A 165 -15.35 -0.81 -14.46
CA THR A 165 -15.07 0.47 -15.09
C THR A 165 -13.58 0.74 -14.99
N VAL A 166 -12.92 0.90 -16.14
CA VAL A 166 -11.46 1.08 -16.23
C VAL A 166 -11.15 2.48 -16.70
N ARG A 167 -10.23 3.15 -16.03
CA ARG A 167 -9.63 4.40 -16.50
C ARG A 167 -8.14 4.18 -16.74
N VAL A 168 -7.67 4.54 -17.92
CA VAL A 168 -6.27 4.41 -18.34
C VAL A 168 -5.73 5.78 -18.68
N THR A 169 -4.65 6.18 -18.02
CA THR A 169 -3.83 7.34 -18.37
C THR A 169 -2.58 6.83 -19.07
N LEU A 170 -2.29 7.35 -20.28
CA LEU A 170 -1.19 6.87 -21.10
C LEU A 170 -0.43 8.00 -21.79
N VAL A 171 0.80 7.68 -22.20
CA VAL A 171 1.69 8.52 -23.02
C VAL A 171 1.83 7.86 -24.39
N ILE A 172 1.58 8.62 -25.45
CA ILE A 172 1.58 8.11 -26.84
C ILE A 172 2.92 8.40 -27.49
N GLU A 173 3.40 7.47 -28.32
CA GLU A 173 4.58 7.68 -29.15
C GLU A 173 4.29 8.63 -30.32
N TYR A 174 5.19 9.58 -30.58
CA TYR A 174 5.08 10.48 -31.72
C TYR A 174 5.01 9.69 -33.04
N GLY A 175 4.16 10.15 -33.96
CA GLY A 175 3.95 9.51 -35.27
C GLY A 175 2.71 8.61 -35.34
N TYR A 176 2.05 8.33 -34.22
CA TYR A 176 0.78 7.60 -34.20
C TYR A 176 -0.44 8.53 -34.09
N VAL A 177 -1.56 8.10 -34.70
CA VAL A 177 -2.84 8.81 -34.58
C VAL A 177 -3.46 8.48 -33.22
N VAL A 178 -3.54 9.49 -32.35
CA VAL A 178 -4.06 9.38 -30.98
C VAL A 178 -5.39 8.65 -30.90
N TYR A 179 -6.35 9.01 -31.77
CA TYR A 179 -7.67 8.37 -31.78
C TYR A 179 -7.59 6.87 -32.08
N SER A 180 -6.77 6.47 -33.06
CA SER A 180 -6.62 5.06 -33.43
C SER A 180 -5.93 4.25 -32.34
N VAL A 181 -4.89 4.81 -31.70
CA VAL A 181 -4.22 4.16 -30.56
C VAL A 181 -5.20 3.99 -29.41
N ALA A 182 -5.95 5.04 -29.05
CA ALA A 182 -6.95 4.96 -27.98
C ALA A 182 -8.03 3.91 -28.27
N GLU A 183 -8.53 3.81 -29.51
CA GLU A 183 -9.49 2.78 -29.90
C GLU A 183 -8.90 1.36 -29.76
N LYS A 184 -7.67 1.15 -30.23
CA LYS A 184 -6.96 -0.12 -30.10
C LYS A 184 -6.74 -0.49 -28.63
N VAL A 185 -6.31 0.45 -27.79
CA VAL A 185 -6.15 0.26 -26.34
C VAL A 185 -7.48 -0.13 -25.71
N ARG A 186 -8.56 0.57 -26.05
CA ARG A 186 -9.91 0.26 -25.54
C ARG A 186 -10.30 -1.18 -25.85
N ALA A 187 -10.19 -1.58 -27.12
CA ALA A 187 -10.55 -2.93 -27.56
C ALA A 187 -9.68 -4.00 -26.87
N GLN A 188 -8.36 -3.75 -26.76
CA GLN A 188 -7.41 -4.68 -26.15
C GLN A 188 -7.66 -4.86 -24.64
N VAL A 189 -7.96 -3.78 -23.92
CA VAL A 189 -8.28 -3.83 -22.49
C VAL A 189 -9.59 -4.59 -22.25
N ILE A 190 -10.65 -4.27 -22.99
CA ILE A 190 -11.95 -4.97 -22.90
C ILE A 190 -11.74 -6.47 -23.12
N THR A 191 -11.12 -6.83 -24.24
CA THR A 191 -10.87 -8.22 -24.62
C THR A 191 -10.06 -8.96 -23.55
N SER A 192 -9.04 -8.31 -22.98
CA SER A 192 -8.17 -8.95 -21.98
C SER A 192 -8.88 -9.16 -20.64
N VAL A 193 -9.65 -8.18 -20.17
CA VAL A 193 -10.38 -8.26 -18.90
C VAL A 193 -11.51 -9.28 -18.98
N GLU A 194 -12.30 -9.27 -20.06
CA GLU A 194 -13.39 -10.23 -20.26
C GLU A 194 -12.87 -11.66 -20.40
N ASN A 195 -11.84 -11.89 -21.23
CA ASN A 195 -11.34 -13.24 -21.48
C ASN A 195 -10.53 -13.84 -20.33
N LEU A 196 -9.75 -13.02 -19.60
CA LEU A 196 -8.88 -13.53 -18.54
C LEU A 196 -9.58 -13.58 -17.18
N LEU A 197 -10.51 -12.66 -16.91
CA LEU A 197 -11.12 -12.50 -15.59
C LEU A 197 -12.61 -12.84 -15.57
N GLY A 198 -13.26 -12.99 -16.74
CA GLY A 198 -14.69 -13.30 -16.81
C GLY A 198 -15.59 -12.19 -16.26
N LEU A 199 -15.10 -10.94 -16.25
CA LEU A 199 -15.82 -9.75 -15.81
C LEU A 199 -16.43 -9.04 -17.02
N GLU A 200 -17.52 -8.31 -16.81
CA GLU A 200 -18.17 -7.48 -17.84
C GLU A 200 -17.63 -6.05 -17.77
N VAL A 201 -17.13 -5.52 -18.89
CA VAL A 201 -16.55 -4.16 -18.91
C VAL A 201 -17.62 -3.15 -19.33
N THR A 202 -18.05 -2.31 -18.39
CA THR A 202 -19.10 -1.31 -18.66
C THR A 202 -18.56 -0.11 -19.43
N ALA A 203 -17.36 0.35 -19.06
CA ALA A 203 -16.74 1.52 -19.68
C ALA A 203 -15.22 1.49 -19.55
N VAL A 204 -14.56 2.05 -20.57
CA VAL A 204 -13.12 2.28 -20.58
C VAL A 204 -12.82 3.71 -20.99
N ASP A 205 -12.42 4.51 -20.01
CA ASP A 205 -11.98 5.89 -20.17
C ASP A 205 -10.49 5.92 -20.46
N ILE A 206 -10.08 6.66 -21.51
CA ILE A 206 -8.67 6.84 -21.86
C ILE A 206 -8.33 8.32 -21.77
N VAL A 207 -7.30 8.63 -20.99
CA VAL A 207 -6.71 9.95 -20.82
C VAL A 207 -5.32 9.91 -21.44
N VAL A 208 -5.07 10.79 -22.39
CA VAL A 208 -3.74 10.97 -22.98
C VAL A 208 -3.07 12.11 -22.22
N ASP A 209 -2.03 11.78 -21.46
CA ASP A 209 -1.31 12.73 -20.61
C ASP A 209 -0.28 13.52 -21.42
N ASP A 210 0.52 12.81 -22.22
CA ASP A 210 1.67 13.36 -22.94
C ASP A 210 1.95 12.60 -24.25
N VAL A 211 2.80 13.17 -25.10
CA VAL A 211 3.33 12.56 -26.32
C VAL A 211 4.84 12.45 -26.22
N HIS A 212 5.36 11.22 -26.23
CA HIS A 212 6.79 10.95 -26.24
C HIS A 212 7.36 11.24 -27.62
N VAL A 213 8.36 12.11 -27.68
CA VAL A 213 9.17 12.37 -28.86
C VAL A 213 10.57 11.81 -28.58
N ASP A 214 11.05 10.92 -29.43
CA ASP A 214 12.44 10.47 -29.35
C ASP A 214 13.34 11.66 -29.71
N ASP A 215 13.91 12.28 -28.68
CA ASP A 215 14.97 13.27 -28.82
C ASP A 215 16.26 12.56 -29.31
N GLU A 216 16.37 12.25 -30.61
CA GLU A 216 17.66 11.90 -31.22
C GLU A 216 18.60 13.13 -31.37
N ASP A 217 18.19 14.32 -30.92
CA ASP A 217 18.96 15.57 -31.01
C ASP A 217 19.41 16.15 -29.65
N LYS A 218 19.71 15.30 -28.66
CA LYS A 218 20.60 15.75 -27.56
C LYS A 218 22.05 15.55 -28.00
N GLU A 219 22.54 16.50 -28.79
CA GLU A 219 23.97 16.73 -28.99
C GLU A 219 24.69 16.60 -27.64
N PRO A 220 25.79 15.82 -27.54
CA PRO A 220 26.59 15.81 -26.32
C PRO A 220 27.09 17.22 -26.11
N LYS A 221 26.65 17.86 -25.02
CA LYS A 221 27.27 19.10 -24.55
C LYS A 221 28.71 18.78 -24.16
N ALA A 222 29.59 18.92 -25.14
CA ALA A 222 31.03 18.87 -24.99
C ALA A 222 31.51 20.08 -24.20
N ALA A 223 32.57 19.80 -23.41
CA ALA A 223 33.47 20.70 -22.67
C ALA A 223 32.95 21.27 -21.34
#